data_AF-A0A4Y8X4M6-F1
#
_entry.id   AF-A0A4Y8X4M6-F1
#
_cell.length_a   1.000
_cell.length_b   1.000
_cell.length_c   1.000
_cell.angle_alpha   90.00
_cell.angle_beta   90.00
_cell.angle_gamma   90.00
#
_symmetry.space_group_name_H-M   'P 1'
#
loop_
_entity.id
_entity.type
_entity.pdbx_description
1 polymer ?
#
loop_
_entity_poly.entity_id
_entity_poly.type
_entity_poly.pdbx_seq_one_letter_code
_entity_poly.pdbx_strand_id
1 'polypeptide(L)'
;MSGTGAGARGLGPTVRRGAGRARVVGRRAMDRATAAGRGAARAGRAALGVSTLPAVVWTAAWRGPAPNARPPAWRVLVPLPAPAALHRALTGLPRPSLDAWAPLGPRPADEPGVLLVPVGQLAAGSWEPDAAAALLARRSRRPGGDLLHSVVLTVPGGERSLARAVRRAAGGRVPGVLVASGAVPPDGSPAAGRLAAALGLADAVLVPDASRCEPALARLAAAAGRAVVGPADADTPATELADRGRAARLDLVRASDAVPGDWPDAPRASLSVRREPRRVVVAGHDLKFADGLIAELRAQGHEVRVDAWTGHARHDAEASRALAAWADVVHCEWSLGNLVWHSRHRRPGTRLTARTHLQEAATDFPARVRREAVDAWVFVAEHVRAQLVRDTGLDPARTRWIPNAVRLPGSEWSAAHPVDPTQRFTLGLVGALPERKGLDRALDVLALLRAEDPHFRLRIRGHRPEDLAWVRERPAARAYYAAQRRRMAEDPLLAGAVEWDPHGPDMDRWYASVGTVLSTSDFESFHFTLPDGAAHGRLPRSLAWAGADLLYPADWLAPDTAGLAAAVRDAVRDPEAWTASVHAARSFVARTYAEDLVLPALADAVLGVR
;
A
#
# COMPACT_ATOMS: atom_id res chain seq x y z
N MET A 1 -29.37 -45.54 -43.88
CA MET A 1 -28.24 -46.47 -43.69
C MET A 1 -26.96 -45.76 -44.14
N SER A 2 -25.91 -45.80 -43.29
CA SER A 2 -24.44 -45.67 -43.55
C SER A 2 -23.90 -44.57 -44.50
N GLY A 3 -22.87 -43.75 -44.22
CA GLY A 3 -21.86 -43.69 -43.16
C GLY A 3 -20.52 -43.15 -43.73
N THR A 4 -19.80 -42.32 -42.95
CA THR A 4 -18.33 -42.00 -42.97
C THR A 4 -17.75 -41.21 -44.17
N GLY A 5 -16.81 -40.24 -44.10
CA GLY A 5 -15.98 -39.68 -43.03
C GLY A 5 -14.46 -39.80 -43.32
N ALA A 6 -13.77 -38.73 -43.78
CA ALA A 6 -12.31 -38.47 -43.67
C ALA A 6 -11.99 -37.07 -44.28
N GLY A 7 -11.18 -36.14 -43.74
CA GLY A 7 -10.24 -36.16 -42.63
C GLY A 7 -8.90 -35.49 -43.02
N ALA A 8 -8.86 -34.17 -43.19
CA ALA A 8 -7.60 -33.43 -43.40
C ALA A 8 -6.90 -33.16 -42.04
N ARG A 9 -5.69 -33.71 -41.87
CA ARG A 9 -4.92 -33.70 -40.63
C ARG A 9 -4.28 -32.33 -40.36
N GLY A 10 -4.77 -31.65 -39.32
CA GLY A 10 -4.10 -30.51 -38.69
C GLY A 10 -2.97 -30.97 -37.76
N LEU A 11 -1.88 -30.20 -37.75
CA LEU A 11 -0.73 -30.36 -36.85
C LEU A 11 -1.18 -30.49 -35.38
N GLY A 12 -0.76 -31.58 -34.73
CA GLY A 12 -1.32 -32.03 -33.46
C GLY A 12 -1.00 -31.16 -32.21
N PRO A 13 -1.74 -31.38 -31.10
CA PRO A 13 -1.69 -30.58 -29.87
C PRO A 13 -0.33 -30.61 -29.15
N THR A 14 0.50 -31.59 -29.47
CA THR A 14 1.82 -31.85 -28.88
C THR A 14 2.86 -30.80 -29.30
N VAL A 15 2.80 -30.26 -30.52
CA VAL A 15 3.74 -29.24 -31.00
C VAL A 15 3.42 -27.85 -30.40
N ARG A 16 2.11 -27.52 -30.20
CA ARG A 16 1.68 -26.29 -29.50
C ARG A 16 1.98 -26.33 -27.99
N ARG A 17 1.90 -27.50 -27.33
CA ARG A 17 2.30 -27.67 -25.92
C ARG A 17 3.82 -27.58 -25.72
N GLY A 18 4.61 -28.01 -26.69
CA GLY A 18 6.08 -27.86 -26.70
C GLY A 18 6.52 -26.39 -26.78
N ALA A 19 5.92 -25.60 -27.66
CA ALA A 19 6.23 -24.17 -27.81
C ALA A 19 5.80 -23.32 -26.59
N GLY A 20 4.67 -23.66 -25.95
CA GLY A 20 4.21 -23.02 -24.71
C GLY A 20 5.08 -23.36 -23.48
N ARG A 21 5.47 -24.62 -23.31
CA ARG A 21 6.43 -25.04 -22.27
C ARG A 21 7.82 -24.46 -22.50
N ALA A 22 8.32 -24.44 -23.73
CA ALA A 22 9.61 -23.84 -24.08
C ALA A 22 9.64 -22.32 -23.85
N ARG A 23 8.54 -21.59 -24.10
CA ARG A 23 8.43 -20.15 -23.77
C ARG A 23 8.36 -19.88 -22.27
N VAL A 24 7.69 -20.72 -21.48
CA VAL A 24 7.58 -20.55 -20.02
C VAL A 24 8.85 -21.01 -19.29
N VAL A 25 9.49 -22.08 -19.75
CA VAL A 25 10.80 -22.54 -19.26
C VAL A 25 11.90 -21.57 -19.70
N GLY A 26 11.86 -21.06 -20.93
CA GLY A 26 12.73 -19.99 -21.41
C GLY A 26 12.56 -18.69 -20.62
N ARG A 27 11.33 -18.31 -20.24
CA ARG A 27 11.06 -17.16 -19.37
C ARG A 27 11.53 -17.37 -17.93
N ARG A 28 11.39 -18.58 -17.37
CA ARG A 28 11.87 -18.93 -16.01
C ARG A 28 13.39 -19.11 -15.93
N ALA A 29 14.01 -19.66 -16.96
CA ALA A 29 15.47 -19.71 -17.11
C ALA A 29 16.02 -18.29 -17.31
N MET A 30 15.32 -17.46 -18.10
CA MET A 30 15.65 -16.05 -18.25
C MET A 30 15.40 -15.26 -16.97
N ASP A 31 14.35 -15.51 -16.18
CA ASP A 31 14.05 -14.85 -14.90
C ASP A 31 15.01 -15.29 -13.77
N ARG A 32 15.47 -16.54 -13.75
CA ARG A 32 16.51 -17.02 -12.82
C ARG A 32 17.91 -16.59 -13.25
N ALA A 33 18.24 -16.65 -14.54
CA ALA A 33 19.49 -16.12 -15.09
C ALA A 33 19.53 -14.59 -15.02
N THR A 34 18.39 -13.90 -15.08
CA THR A 34 18.32 -12.47 -14.75
C THR A 34 18.19 -12.20 -13.25
N ALA A 35 17.72 -13.09 -12.38
CA ALA A 35 17.80 -12.85 -10.93
C ALA A 35 19.25 -13.02 -10.44
N ALA A 36 19.95 -14.05 -10.91
CA ALA A 36 21.37 -14.27 -10.65
C ALA A 36 22.25 -13.25 -11.40
N GLY A 37 21.95 -12.96 -12.68
CA GLY A 37 22.65 -11.96 -13.48
C GLY A 37 22.34 -10.50 -13.11
N ARG A 38 21.14 -10.19 -12.57
CA ARG A 38 20.83 -8.88 -11.95
C ARG A 38 21.33 -8.79 -10.51
N GLY A 39 21.50 -9.91 -9.80
CA GLY A 39 22.30 -9.98 -8.57
C GLY A 39 23.76 -9.61 -8.84
N ALA A 40 24.34 -10.09 -9.94
CA ALA A 40 25.67 -9.68 -10.39
C ALA A 40 25.73 -8.21 -10.87
N ALA A 41 24.65 -7.65 -11.43
CA ALA A 41 24.58 -6.21 -11.77
C ALA A 41 24.29 -5.29 -10.56
N ARG A 42 23.58 -5.79 -9.53
CA ARG A 42 23.44 -5.17 -8.19
C ARG A 42 24.79 -5.13 -7.49
N ALA A 43 25.49 -6.26 -7.47
CA ALA A 43 26.85 -6.37 -6.94
C ALA A 43 27.84 -5.52 -7.75
N GLY A 44 27.73 -5.45 -9.09
CA GLY A 44 28.64 -4.66 -9.93
C GLY A 44 28.57 -3.15 -9.73
N ARG A 45 27.44 -2.59 -9.30
CA ARG A 45 27.31 -1.15 -8.97
C ARG A 45 27.57 -0.86 -7.49
N ALA A 46 27.25 -1.80 -6.59
CA ALA A 46 27.60 -1.73 -5.17
C ALA A 46 29.09 -2.04 -4.89
N ALA A 47 29.78 -2.78 -5.76
CA ALA A 47 31.21 -3.09 -5.70
C ALA A 47 32.13 -1.87 -5.96
N LEU A 48 31.57 -0.69 -6.22
CA LEU A 48 32.32 0.56 -6.42
C LEU A 48 32.72 1.26 -5.11
N GLY A 49 32.37 0.70 -3.95
CA GLY A 49 32.60 1.33 -2.64
C GLY A 49 31.50 2.34 -2.31
N VAL A 50 31.86 3.42 -1.59
CA VAL A 50 30.92 4.51 -1.27
C VAL A 50 30.38 5.09 -2.57
N SER A 51 29.08 4.90 -2.81
CA SER A 51 28.42 5.26 -4.05
C SER A 51 27.61 6.55 -3.89
N THR A 52 27.59 7.37 -4.94
CA THR A 52 26.65 8.48 -5.09
C THR A 52 25.79 8.21 -6.32
N LEU A 53 24.50 8.51 -6.25
CA LEU A 53 23.62 8.46 -7.42
C LEU A 53 23.60 9.82 -8.13
N PRO A 54 23.45 9.86 -9.47
CA PRO A 54 23.35 11.11 -10.21
C PRO A 54 22.25 12.03 -9.66
N ALA A 55 22.48 13.34 -9.65
CA ALA A 55 21.52 14.32 -9.13
C ALA A 55 20.13 14.18 -9.77
N VAL A 56 20.05 13.86 -11.07
CA VAL A 56 18.79 13.63 -11.79
C VAL A 56 17.96 12.50 -11.20
N VAL A 57 18.57 11.47 -10.60
CA VAL A 57 17.84 10.36 -9.97
C VAL A 57 17.16 10.85 -8.69
N TRP A 58 17.86 11.66 -7.90
CA TRP A 58 17.32 12.28 -6.69
C TRP A 58 16.23 13.32 -7.01
N THR A 59 16.41 14.11 -8.07
CA THR A 59 15.40 15.04 -8.56
C THR A 59 14.17 14.29 -9.08
N ALA A 60 14.32 13.18 -9.78
CA ALA A 60 13.19 12.37 -10.22
C ALA A 60 12.43 11.71 -9.06
N ALA A 61 13.12 11.45 -7.95
CA ALA A 61 12.56 10.86 -6.73
C ALA A 61 11.75 11.84 -5.88
N TRP A 62 11.90 13.15 -6.14
CA TRP A 62 11.18 14.20 -5.44
C TRP A 62 10.55 15.18 -6.43
N ARG A 63 9.22 15.16 -6.50
CA ARG A 63 8.43 16.16 -7.22
C ARG A 63 7.70 16.97 -6.17
N GLY A 64 8.35 18.01 -5.65
CA GLY A 64 7.80 18.85 -4.60
C GLY A 64 6.47 19.49 -4.98
N PRO A 65 5.70 19.98 -4.00
CA PRO A 65 4.59 20.87 -4.29
C PRO A 65 5.10 22.13 -5.01
N ALA A 66 4.24 22.80 -5.77
CA ALA A 66 4.58 24.08 -6.39
C ALA A 66 5.09 25.07 -5.32
N PRO A 67 6.04 25.98 -5.64
CA PRO A 67 6.71 26.86 -4.66
C PRO A 67 5.78 27.68 -3.74
N ASN A 68 4.51 27.87 -4.14
CA ASN A 68 3.54 28.69 -3.41
C ASN A 68 2.49 27.86 -2.63
N ALA A 69 2.55 26.54 -2.68
CA ALA A 69 1.67 25.70 -1.88
C ALA A 69 2.30 25.48 -0.51
N ARG A 70 1.80 26.19 0.51
CA ARG A 70 1.95 25.78 1.91
C ARG A 70 0.91 24.68 2.14
N PRO A 71 1.25 23.38 2.09
CA PRO A 71 0.26 22.39 2.44
C PRO A 71 -0.18 22.65 3.89
N PRO A 72 -1.48 22.59 4.20
CA PRO A 72 -1.93 22.59 5.58
C PRO A 72 -1.22 21.46 6.35
N ALA A 73 -1.05 21.65 7.68
CA ALA A 73 -0.28 20.79 8.56
C ALA A 73 -0.65 19.28 8.51
N TRP A 74 -1.78 18.90 7.94
CA TRP A 74 -2.33 17.54 7.95
C TRP A 74 -1.66 16.52 6.98
N ARG A 75 -0.57 16.87 6.27
CA ARG A 75 0.21 15.95 5.41
C ARG A 75 1.69 15.84 5.77
N VAL A 76 1.96 15.82 7.07
CA VAL A 76 3.15 15.20 7.67
C VAL A 76 3.54 13.97 6.84
N LEU A 77 4.71 13.98 6.19
CA LEU A 77 5.17 13.01 5.16
C LEU A 77 4.42 11.67 5.21
N VAL A 78 3.57 11.39 4.23
CA VAL A 78 2.90 10.09 4.15
C VAL A 78 3.97 8.99 4.10
N PRO A 79 3.83 7.89 4.85
CA PRO A 79 4.74 6.76 4.71
C PRO A 79 4.57 6.15 3.32
N LEU A 80 5.53 6.44 2.45
CA LEU A 80 5.56 5.96 1.08
C LEU A 80 6.72 4.98 0.90
N PRO A 81 6.59 3.97 0.02
CA PRO A 81 7.71 3.13 -0.35
C PRO A 81 8.80 3.95 -1.04
N ALA A 82 9.98 3.34 -1.18
CA ALA A 82 11.12 3.92 -1.88
C ALA A 82 10.70 4.51 -3.23
N PRO A 83 11.10 5.76 -3.56
CA PRO A 83 10.79 6.36 -4.86
C PRO A 83 11.22 5.45 -6.01
N ALA A 84 10.36 5.29 -7.02
CA ALA A 84 10.58 4.31 -8.09
C ALA A 84 11.92 4.50 -8.81
N ALA A 85 12.37 5.75 -8.98
CA ALA A 85 13.66 6.08 -9.58
C ALA A 85 14.85 5.56 -8.76
N LEU A 86 14.83 5.77 -7.43
CA LEU A 86 15.89 5.30 -6.53
C LEU A 86 15.84 3.78 -6.39
N HIS A 87 14.66 3.21 -6.19
CA HIS A 87 14.49 1.77 -6.12
C HIS A 87 15.03 1.09 -7.39
N ARG A 88 14.68 1.58 -8.58
CA ARG A 88 15.18 1.03 -9.85
C ARG A 88 16.70 1.18 -9.98
N ALA A 89 17.26 2.31 -9.57
CA ALA A 89 18.71 2.55 -9.63
C ALA A 89 19.49 1.58 -8.73
N LEU A 90 18.95 1.28 -7.54
CA LEU A 90 19.61 0.43 -6.55
C LEU A 90 19.38 -1.07 -6.80
N THR A 91 18.16 -1.44 -7.17
CA THR A 91 17.73 -2.85 -7.22
C THR A 91 17.76 -3.43 -8.64
N GLY A 92 17.78 -2.59 -9.67
CA GLY A 92 17.56 -2.99 -11.07
C GLY A 92 16.15 -3.47 -11.37
N LEU A 93 15.24 -3.47 -10.38
CA LEU A 93 13.86 -3.90 -10.54
C LEU A 93 13.01 -2.75 -11.08
N PRO A 94 12.08 -3.02 -12.00
CA PRO A 94 11.30 -1.99 -12.67
C PRO A 94 10.24 -1.34 -11.76
N ARG A 95 9.90 -1.97 -10.63
CA ARG A 95 8.78 -1.56 -9.76
C ARG A 95 9.25 -1.50 -8.31
N PRO A 96 8.91 -0.43 -7.57
CA PRO A 96 9.20 -0.34 -6.14
C PRO A 96 8.37 -1.35 -5.35
N SER A 97 8.76 -1.57 -4.09
CA SER A 97 7.86 -2.16 -3.09
C SER A 97 6.58 -1.35 -3.00
N LEU A 98 5.48 -2.01 -2.63
CA LEU A 98 4.25 -1.30 -2.23
C LEU A 98 4.23 -1.01 -0.74
N ASP A 99 5.01 -1.76 0.04
CA ASP A 99 5.10 -1.61 1.48
C ASP A 99 6.18 -0.58 1.84
N ALA A 100 5.78 0.51 2.50
CA ALA A 100 6.70 1.53 2.97
C ALA A 100 7.63 1.01 4.08
N TRP A 101 7.21 -0.02 4.82
CA TRP A 101 7.97 -0.64 5.90
C TRP A 101 8.96 -1.69 5.42
N ALA A 102 8.81 -2.14 4.18
CA ALA A 102 9.80 -2.92 3.44
C ALA A 102 10.22 -2.16 2.16
N PRO A 103 10.94 -1.03 2.29
CA PRO A 103 11.13 -0.06 1.21
C PRO A 103 11.85 -0.63 -0.03
N LEU A 104 12.73 -1.61 0.16
CA LEU A 104 13.48 -2.29 -0.90
C LEU A 104 12.90 -3.66 -1.29
N GLY A 105 11.73 -4.00 -0.72
CA GLY A 105 11.07 -5.29 -0.89
C GLY A 105 11.37 -6.30 0.22
N PRO A 106 10.90 -7.55 0.06
CA PRO A 106 11.04 -8.59 1.07
C PRO A 106 12.51 -8.98 1.29
N ARG A 107 12.84 -9.22 2.56
CA ARG A 107 14.17 -9.61 3.07
C ARG A 107 14.02 -10.77 4.07
N PRO A 108 15.09 -11.54 4.35
CA PRO A 108 15.12 -12.46 5.48
C PRO A 108 14.75 -11.75 6.79
N ALA A 109 14.03 -12.44 7.67
CA ALA A 109 13.52 -11.86 8.91
C ALA A 109 14.63 -11.42 9.88
N ASP A 110 15.80 -12.03 9.77
CA ASP A 110 17.00 -11.76 10.57
C ASP A 110 17.96 -10.75 9.91
N GLU A 111 17.66 -10.28 8.69
CA GLU A 111 18.51 -9.30 8.01
C GLU A 111 18.46 -7.95 8.75
N PRO A 112 19.61 -7.37 9.16
CA PRO A 112 19.66 -6.05 9.76
C PRO A 112 19.07 -4.98 8.85
N GLY A 113 18.44 -3.97 9.43
CA GLY A 113 17.88 -2.86 8.66
C GLY A 113 18.91 -2.00 7.92
N VAL A 114 18.44 -1.32 6.87
CA VAL A 114 19.14 -0.22 6.20
C VAL A 114 18.99 1.02 7.07
N LEU A 115 20.10 1.65 7.45
CA LEU A 115 20.07 2.78 8.38
C LEU A 115 20.36 4.10 7.66
N LEU A 116 19.53 5.12 7.91
CA LEU A 116 19.84 6.50 7.55
C LEU A 116 20.78 7.08 8.62
N VAL A 117 21.98 7.49 8.22
CA VAL A 117 23.02 8.03 9.10
C VAL A 117 23.20 9.52 8.78
N PRO A 118 22.67 10.43 9.61
CA PRO A 118 22.93 11.87 9.48
C PRO A 118 24.36 12.19 9.95
N VAL A 119 25.13 12.96 9.17
CA VAL A 119 26.56 13.22 9.42
C VAL A 119 26.91 14.70 9.28
N GLY A 120 27.72 15.18 10.24
CA GLY A 120 28.22 16.55 10.29
C GLY A 120 27.12 17.53 10.70
N GLN A 121 27.14 18.73 10.13
CA GLN A 121 26.22 19.82 10.48
C GLN A 121 24.81 19.67 9.87
N LEU A 122 24.33 18.44 9.65
CA LEU A 122 23.02 18.21 9.06
C LEU A 122 21.87 18.55 10.04
N ALA A 123 22.04 18.15 11.30
CA ALA A 123 21.12 18.35 12.41
C ALA A 123 21.87 18.23 13.73
N ALA A 124 21.36 18.84 14.79
CA ALA A 124 21.90 18.65 16.14
C ALA A 124 21.85 17.15 16.53
N GLY A 125 22.97 16.64 17.06
CA GLY A 125 23.09 15.21 17.37
C GLY A 125 23.36 14.31 16.16
N SER A 126 23.79 14.86 15.02
CA SER A 126 24.31 14.06 13.90
C SER A 126 25.66 13.41 14.26
N TRP A 127 26.06 12.39 13.52
CA TRP A 127 27.36 11.75 13.70
C TRP A 127 28.51 12.65 13.26
N GLU A 128 29.60 12.65 14.03
CA GLU A 128 30.86 13.20 13.55
C GLU A 128 31.41 12.37 12.37
N PRO A 129 32.03 12.99 11.35
CA PRO A 129 32.44 12.29 10.12
C PRO A 129 33.31 11.05 10.33
N ASP A 130 34.29 11.10 11.24
CA ASP A 130 35.17 9.95 11.50
C ASP A 130 34.48 8.84 12.32
N ALA A 131 33.58 9.21 13.24
CA ALA A 131 32.77 8.25 13.98
C ALA A 131 31.76 7.54 13.06
N ALA A 132 31.12 8.29 12.15
CA ALA A 132 30.27 7.73 11.11
C ALA A 132 31.07 6.80 10.19
N ALA A 133 32.27 7.18 9.79
CA ALA A 133 33.15 6.36 8.98
C ALA A 133 33.49 5.01 9.63
N ALA A 134 33.83 5.02 10.92
CA ALA A 134 34.11 3.80 11.70
C ALA A 134 32.86 2.89 11.81
N LEU A 135 31.69 3.48 12.05
CA LEU A 135 30.40 2.76 12.04
C LEU A 135 30.15 2.07 10.69
N LEU A 136 30.30 2.79 9.59
CA LEU A 136 30.04 2.28 8.25
C LEU A 136 31.01 1.15 7.88
N ALA A 137 32.30 1.30 8.23
CA ALA A 137 33.32 0.27 8.04
C ALA A 137 33.03 -1.01 8.85
N ARG A 138 32.47 -0.88 10.06
CA ARG A 138 32.06 -2.04 10.86
C ARG A 138 30.89 -2.77 10.22
N ARG A 139 29.87 -2.03 9.76
CA ARG A 139 28.67 -2.61 9.13
C ARG A 139 28.98 -3.36 7.84
N SER A 140 29.95 -2.90 7.05
CA SER A 140 30.33 -3.56 5.80
C SER A 140 31.06 -4.90 5.98
N ARG A 141 31.49 -5.25 7.20
CA ARG A 141 32.16 -6.54 7.49
C ARG A 141 31.16 -7.68 7.75
N ARG A 142 29.86 -7.39 7.72
CA ARG A 142 28.80 -8.36 8.00
C ARG A 142 28.45 -9.21 6.79
N PRO A 143 27.84 -10.39 6.99
CA PRO A 143 27.14 -11.08 5.91
C PRO A 143 26.15 -10.13 5.23
N GLY A 144 26.20 -10.05 3.89
CA GLY A 144 25.37 -9.13 3.13
C GLY A 144 25.80 -7.65 3.17
N GLY A 145 26.95 -7.33 3.75
CA GLY A 145 27.50 -5.96 3.77
C GLY A 145 27.86 -5.38 2.39
N ASP A 146 27.78 -6.19 1.34
CA ASP A 146 27.85 -5.78 -0.06
C ASP A 146 26.52 -5.26 -0.61
N LEU A 147 25.40 -5.57 0.04
CA LEU A 147 24.09 -4.98 -0.21
C LEU A 147 23.97 -3.61 0.46
N LEU A 148 22.98 -2.81 0.05
CA LEU A 148 22.72 -1.52 0.65
C LEU A 148 22.38 -1.70 2.14
N HIS A 149 23.26 -1.23 3.03
CA HIS A 149 23.08 -1.32 4.49
C HIS A 149 22.99 0.05 5.16
N SER A 150 23.43 1.12 4.48
CA SER A 150 23.43 2.47 5.02
C SER A 150 23.21 3.53 3.93
N VAL A 151 22.32 4.46 4.23
CA VAL A 151 22.15 5.72 3.49
C VAL A 151 22.73 6.82 4.36
N VAL A 152 23.69 7.58 3.86
CA VAL A 152 24.36 8.63 4.63
C VAL A 152 23.93 9.97 4.08
N LEU A 153 23.44 10.84 4.96
CA LEU A 153 23.00 12.18 4.60
C LEU A 153 23.92 13.21 5.28
N THR A 154 24.45 14.13 4.49
CA THR A 154 25.31 15.22 4.99
C THR A 154 24.92 16.54 4.32
N VAL A 155 25.52 17.65 4.77
CA VAL A 155 25.29 18.96 4.14
C VAL A 155 25.92 19.00 2.73
N PRO A 156 25.37 19.80 1.79
CA PRO A 156 25.98 19.98 0.47
C PRO A 156 27.47 20.36 0.56
N GLY A 157 28.32 19.66 -0.19
CA GLY A 157 29.79 19.85 -0.16
C GLY A 157 30.52 18.90 0.81
N GLY A 158 29.82 18.26 1.74
CA GLY A 158 30.38 17.30 2.70
C GLY A 158 30.70 15.91 2.12
N GLU A 159 30.15 15.57 0.94
CA GLU A 159 30.15 14.20 0.42
C GLU A 159 31.57 13.67 0.15
N ARG A 160 32.44 14.50 -0.42
CA ARG A 160 33.84 14.11 -0.72
C ARG A 160 34.66 13.92 0.55
N SER A 161 34.41 14.72 1.59
CA SER A 161 35.11 14.60 2.86
C SER A 161 34.74 13.29 3.56
N LEU A 162 33.44 13.02 3.64
CA LEU A 162 32.90 11.79 4.18
C LEU A 162 33.39 10.56 3.41
N ALA A 163 33.34 10.58 2.08
CA ALA A 163 33.83 9.45 1.26
C ALA A 163 35.32 9.14 1.52
N ARG A 164 36.15 10.16 1.79
CA ARG A 164 37.55 9.98 2.19
C ARG A 164 37.67 9.39 3.60
N ALA A 165 36.91 9.91 4.57
CA ALA A 165 36.91 9.41 5.94
C ALA A 165 36.52 7.92 5.99
N VAL A 166 35.47 7.53 5.28
CA VAL A 166 35.01 6.13 5.17
C VAL A 166 36.09 5.23 4.58
N ARG A 167 36.77 5.66 3.50
CA ARG A 167 37.86 4.88 2.90
C ARG A 167 39.05 4.69 3.85
N ARG A 168 39.40 5.74 4.60
CA ARG A 168 40.48 5.67 5.62
C ARG A 168 40.11 4.70 6.73
N ALA A 169 38.92 4.82 7.31
CA ALA A 169 38.47 3.98 8.42
C ALA A 169 38.38 2.49 8.05
N ALA A 170 38.01 2.19 6.81
CA ALA A 170 37.90 0.82 6.32
C ALA A 170 39.20 0.23 5.77
N GLY A 171 40.24 1.04 5.55
CA GLY A 171 41.46 0.62 4.84
C GLY A 171 41.21 0.26 3.37
N GLY A 172 40.11 0.72 2.77
CA GLY A 172 39.69 0.29 1.44
C GLY A 172 38.29 0.76 1.01
N ARG A 173 37.70 0.07 0.04
CA ARG A 173 36.34 0.34 -0.43
C ARG A 173 35.32 -0.22 0.56
N VAL A 174 34.27 0.56 0.84
CA VAL A 174 33.12 0.15 1.65
C VAL A 174 31.90 0.03 0.74
N PRO A 175 31.54 -1.18 0.28
CA PRO A 175 30.32 -1.39 -0.50
C PRO A 175 29.09 -1.14 0.36
N GLY A 176 27.90 -1.09 -0.24
CA GLY A 176 26.64 -1.01 0.52
C GLY A 176 26.33 0.34 1.17
N VAL A 177 27.12 1.39 0.86
CA VAL A 177 26.92 2.75 1.37
C VAL A 177 26.49 3.69 0.24
N LEU A 178 25.35 4.36 0.43
CA LEU A 178 24.84 5.42 -0.45
C LEU A 178 25.02 6.78 0.23
N VAL A 179 25.80 7.69 -0.36
CA VAL A 179 25.98 9.05 0.17
C VAL A 179 25.12 10.04 -0.63
N ALA A 180 24.38 10.87 0.09
CA ALA A 180 23.62 11.99 -0.44
C ALA A 180 23.86 13.25 0.38
N SER A 181 23.67 14.41 -0.25
CA SER A 181 23.51 15.68 0.47
C SER A 181 22.05 16.06 0.58
N GLY A 182 21.67 16.66 1.70
CA GLY A 182 20.32 17.16 1.95
C GLY A 182 20.29 18.18 3.08
N ALA A 183 19.08 18.52 3.53
CA ALA A 183 18.86 19.37 4.69
C ALA A 183 17.67 18.85 5.50
N VAL A 184 17.75 18.98 6.82
CA VAL A 184 16.58 18.91 7.72
C VAL A 184 15.99 20.32 7.67
N PRO A 185 14.76 20.53 7.17
CA PRO A 185 14.35 21.72 6.42
C PRO A 185 14.52 23.08 7.14
N PRO A 186 14.52 24.19 6.36
CA PRO A 186 13.26 24.90 6.16
C PRO A 186 12.67 24.67 4.76
N ASP A 187 11.34 24.83 4.67
CA ASP A 187 10.52 24.99 3.46
C ASP A 187 10.87 24.22 2.16
N GLY A 188 10.21 23.07 1.93
CA GLY A 188 9.85 22.57 0.58
C GLY A 188 10.93 22.47 -0.50
N SER A 189 12.21 22.63 -0.17
CA SER A 189 13.31 22.79 -1.12
C SER A 189 13.77 21.42 -1.68
N PRO A 190 14.51 21.39 -2.81
CA PRO A 190 15.11 20.15 -3.32
C PRO A 190 15.98 19.42 -2.28
N ALA A 191 16.60 20.15 -1.35
CA ALA A 191 17.38 19.58 -0.24
C ALA A 191 16.50 18.86 0.79
N ALA A 192 15.33 19.43 1.13
CA ALA A 192 14.32 18.78 1.97
C ALA A 192 13.72 17.54 1.27
N GLY A 193 13.58 17.60 -0.06
CA GLY A 193 13.15 16.47 -0.87
C GLY A 193 14.07 15.26 -0.85
N ARG A 194 15.38 15.48 -0.76
CA ARG A 194 16.37 14.40 -0.66
C ARG A 194 16.32 13.69 0.69
N LEU A 195 16.06 14.39 1.78
CA LEU A 195 15.84 13.75 3.09
C LEU A 195 14.61 12.84 3.04
N ALA A 196 13.48 13.32 2.50
CA ALA A 196 12.28 12.50 2.35
C ALA A 196 12.53 11.26 1.47
N ALA A 197 13.27 11.42 0.37
CA ALA A 197 13.64 10.31 -0.50
C ALA A 197 14.60 9.31 0.20
N ALA A 198 15.53 9.79 1.02
CA ALA A 198 16.46 8.97 1.80
C ALA A 198 15.74 8.20 2.93
N LEU A 199 14.80 8.83 3.62
CA LEU A 199 13.90 8.16 4.58
C LEU A 199 13.07 7.06 3.92
N GLY A 200 12.69 7.25 2.65
CA GLY A 200 12.03 6.23 1.84
C GLY A 200 12.91 5.01 1.48
N LEU A 201 14.22 5.05 1.73
CA LEU A 201 15.15 3.96 1.46
C LEU A 201 15.63 3.22 2.73
N ALA A 202 15.49 3.85 3.90
CA ALA A 202 15.98 3.32 5.17
C ALA A 202 14.84 2.69 5.98
N ASP A 203 15.19 1.84 6.95
CA ASP A 203 14.26 1.25 7.93
C ASP A 203 14.22 2.08 9.23
N ALA A 204 15.33 2.73 9.59
CA ALA A 204 15.43 3.60 10.76
C ALA A 204 16.47 4.71 10.55
N VAL A 205 16.41 5.74 11.39
CA VAL A 205 17.41 6.81 11.49
C VAL A 205 18.34 6.50 12.66
N LEU A 206 19.63 6.31 12.38
CA LEU A 206 20.62 5.98 13.39
C LEU A 206 21.40 7.24 13.80
N VAL A 207 21.25 7.68 15.04
CA VAL A 207 22.00 8.80 15.63
C VAL A 207 22.93 8.31 16.76
N PRO A 208 23.95 9.08 17.18
CA PRO A 208 24.83 8.68 18.28
C PRO A 208 24.10 8.53 19.62
N ASP A 209 23.11 9.39 19.86
CA ASP A 209 22.25 9.38 21.05
C ASP A 209 20.80 9.71 20.64
N ALA A 210 19.93 8.71 20.65
CA ALA A 210 18.53 8.85 20.26
C ALA A 210 17.76 9.84 21.15
N SER A 211 18.14 9.96 22.43
CA SER A 211 17.51 10.90 23.38
C SER A 211 17.83 12.37 23.06
N ARG A 212 18.90 12.61 22.30
CA ARG A 212 19.37 13.95 21.89
C ARG A 212 19.10 14.24 20.42
N CYS A 213 18.30 13.42 19.73
CA CYS A 213 17.95 13.68 18.35
C CYS A 213 17.20 15.01 18.22
N GLU A 214 17.59 15.82 17.23
CA GLU A 214 16.89 17.07 16.94
C GLU A 214 15.38 16.83 16.70
N PRO A 215 14.47 17.60 17.34
CA PRO A 215 13.02 17.40 17.21
C PRO A 215 12.49 17.49 15.78
N ALA A 216 13.13 18.29 14.91
CA ALA A 216 12.73 18.38 13.50
C ALA A 216 13.03 17.07 12.75
N LEU A 217 14.21 16.50 12.95
CA LEU A 217 14.60 15.21 12.35
C LEU A 217 13.74 14.07 12.90
N ALA A 218 13.52 14.02 14.22
CA ALA A 218 12.68 12.99 14.84
C ALA A 218 11.24 13.02 14.30
N ARG A 219 10.64 14.21 14.16
CA ARG A 219 9.30 14.35 13.58
C ARG A 219 9.25 13.91 12.11
N LEU A 220 10.26 14.24 11.31
CA LEU A 220 10.31 13.81 9.91
C LEU A 220 10.54 12.31 9.76
N ALA A 221 11.37 11.72 10.63
CA ALA A 221 11.56 10.27 10.70
C ALA A 221 10.24 9.58 11.04
N ALA A 222 9.58 9.99 12.14
CA ALA A 222 8.29 9.45 12.57
C ALA A 222 7.19 9.65 11.52
N ALA A 223 7.16 10.78 10.82
CA ALA A 223 6.27 11.02 9.69
C ALA A 223 6.44 9.98 8.59
N ALA A 224 7.69 9.74 8.18
CA ALA A 224 8.05 8.69 7.24
C ALA A 224 7.98 7.26 7.84
N GLY A 225 7.46 7.13 9.08
CA GLY A 225 7.46 5.94 9.95
C GLY A 225 8.78 5.21 10.04
N ARG A 226 9.83 5.97 10.30
CA ARG A 226 11.15 5.51 10.68
C ARG A 226 11.35 5.82 12.15
N ALA A 227 11.75 4.80 12.92
CA ALA A 227 12.20 5.03 14.28
C ALA A 227 13.54 5.78 14.26
N VAL A 228 13.78 6.59 15.29
CA VAL A 228 15.11 7.09 15.61
C VAL A 228 15.72 6.13 16.63
N VAL A 229 16.91 5.61 16.33
CA VAL A 229 17.56 4.57 17.13
C VAL A 229 19.02 4.92 17.44
N GLY A 230 19.56 4.31 18.49
CA GLY A 230 20.94 4.49 18.93
C GLY A 230 21.89 3.40 18.42
N PRO A 231 23.21 3.49 18.70
CA PRO A 231 24.20 2.54 18.23
C PRO A 231 23.97 1.08 18.66
N ALA A 232 23.28 0.85 19.77
CA ALA A 232 22.92 -0.49 20.25
C ALA A 232 21.93 -1.20 19.32
N ASP A 233 21.09 -0.44 18.63
CA ASP A 233 20.07 -0.96 17.69
C ASP A 233 20.56 -0.99 16.24
N ALA A 234 21.85 -0.74 16.01
CA ALA A 234 22.39 -0.74 14.65
C ALA A 234 22.19 -2.11 13.96
N ASP A 235 22.01 -3.17 14.72
CA ASP A 235 22.00 -4.55 14.23
C ASP A 235 20.60 -5.16 14.31
N THR A 236 19.63 -4.36 14.75
CA THR A 236 18.24 -4.75 14.88
C THR A 236 17.68 -5.20 13.53
N PRO A 237 16.96 -6.33 13.50
CA PRO A 237 16.31 -6.81 12.29
C PRO A 237 15.37 -5.77 11.67
N ALA A 238 15.28 -5.76 10.35
CA ALA A 238 14.47 -4.80 9.62
C ALA A 238 12.98 -4.83 10.02
N THR A 239 12.44 -6.00 10.34
CA THR A 239 11.04 -6.16 10.75
C THR A 239 10.75 -5.46 12.08
N GLU A 240 11.66 -5.57 13.04
CA GLU A 240 11.53 -4.91 14.34
C GLU A 240 11.70 -3.39 14.21
N LEU A 241 12.64 -2.93 13.39
CA LEU A 241 12.77 -1.49 13.08
C LEU A 241 11.50 -0.94 12.41
N ALA A 242 10.85 -1.73 11.55
CA ALA A 242 9.58 -1.40 10.95
C ALA A 242 8.43 -1.32 11.98
N ASP A 243 8.37 -2.22 12.96
CA ASP A 243 7.41 -2.15 14.09
C ASP A 243 7.61 -0.85 14.89
N ARG A 244 8.86 -0.55 15.27
CA ARG A 244 9.21 0.70 15.97
C ARG A 244 8.89 1.95 15.14
N GLY A 245 9.09 1.88 13.83
CA GLY A 245 8.75 2.95 12.89
C GLY A 245 7.25 3.20 12.79
N ARG A 246 6.44 2.13 12.77
CA ARG A 246 4.97 2.21 12.87
C ARG A 246 4.54 2.83 14.19
N ALA A 247 5.15 2.44 15.31
CA ALA A 247 4.85 3.00 16.62
C ALA A 247 5.13 4.51 16.66
N ALA A 248 6.31 4.93 16.20
CA ALA A 248 6.67 6.35 16.13
C ALA A 248 5.70 7.15 15.25
N ARG A 249 5.22 6.57 14.13
CA ARG A 249 4.20 7.20 13.29
C ARG A 249 2.87 7.36 14.02
N LEU A 250 2.41 6.34 14.72
CA LEU A 250 1.15 6.38 15.47
C LEU A 250 1.21 7.40 16.61
N ASP A 251 2.31 7.48 17.35
CA ASP A 251 2.49 8.46 18.42
C ASP A 251 2.43 9.89 17.87
N LEU A 252 3.07 10.13 16.71
CA LEU A 252 2.99 11.41 16.02
C LEU A 252 1.56 11.75 15.57
N VAL A 253 0.81 10.77 15.08
CA VAL A 253 -0.60 10.97 14.66
C VAL A 253 -1.48 11.27 15.87
N ARG A 254 -1.34 10.51 16.96
CA ARG A 254 -2.09 10.73 18.22
C ARG A 254 -1.80 12.07 18.87
N ALA A 255 -0.58 12.57 18.74
CA ALA A 255 -0.18 13.89 19.22
C ALA A 255 -0.63 15.04 18.29
N SER A 256 -1.26 14.74 17.14
CA SER A 256 -1.74 15.73 16.18
C SER A 256 -3.27 15.81 16.16
N ASP A 257 -3.81 16.97 15.79
CA ASP A 257 -5.26 17.15 15.56
C ASP A 257 -5.73 16.57 14.20
N ALA A 258 -5.02 15.57 13.67
CA ALA A 258 -5.32 15.00 12.36
C ALA A 258 -6.63 14.21 12.41
N VAL A 259 -7.58 14.58 11.54
CA VAL A 259 -8.83 13.85 11.37
C VAL A 259 -8.66 12.81 10.25
N PRO A 260 -8.70 11.50 10.57
CA PRO A 260 -8.60 10.46 9.55
C PRO A 260 -9.83 10.48 8.65
N GLY A 261 -9.64 10.15 7.37
CA GLY A 261 -10.70 10.15 6.39
C GLY A 261 -11.27 11.54 6.07
N ASP A 262 -10.62 12.64 6.47
CA ASP A 262 -10.96 13.98 6.01
C ASP A 262 -10.49 14.18 4.55
N TRP A 263 -11.21 13.56 3.62
CA TRP A 263 -10.92 13.70 2.20
C TRP A 263 -11.47 15.05 1.69
N PRO A 264 -10.63 15.92 1.09
CA PRO A 264 -10.97 17.33 0.86
C PRO A 264 -12.21 17.60 0.00
N ASP A 265 -12.60 16.61 -0.81
CA ASP A 265 -13.70 16.71 -1.78
C ASP A 265 -15.06 16.28 -1.18
N ALA A 266 -15.13 16.06 0.13
CA ALA A 266 -16.37 15.71 0.82
C ALA A 266 -17.48 16.73 0.51
N PRO A 267 -18.73 16.29 0.24
CA PRO A 267 -19.84 17.19 -0.02
C PRO A 267 -19.98 18.28 1.04
N ARG A 268 -19.76 19.52 0.64
CA ARG A 268 -20.21 20.71 1.38
C ARG A 268 -21.60 21.07 0.86
N ALA A 269 -22.41 21.75 1.68
CA ALA A 269 -23.69 22.29 1.24
C ALA A 269 -23.49 23.08 -0.06
N SER A 270 -24.04 22.57 -1.17
CA SER A 270 -23.91 23.16 -2.50
C SER A 270 -25.26 23.16 -3.19
N LEU A 271 -25.52 24.20 -3.97
CA LEU A 271 -26.72 24.32 -4.80
C LEU A 271 -26.78 23.17 -5.83
N SER A 272 -27.89 22.45 -5.87
CA SER A 272 -28.16 21.47 -6.92
C SER A 272 -28.49 22.21 -8.22
N VAL A 273 -27.54 22.26 -9.16
CA VAL A 273 -27.82 22.72 -10.52
C VAL A 273 -28.56 21.60 -11.25
N ARG A 274 -29.69 21.90 -11.91
CA ARG A 274 -30.34 20.96 -12.83
C ARG A 274 -29.34 20.58 -13.92
N ARG A 275 -28.95 19.30 -13.95
CA ARG A 275 -27.94 18.79 -14.89
C ARG A 275 -28.63 18.45 -16.20
N GLU A 276 -28.07 18.92 -17.31
CA GLU A 276 -28.44 18.36 -18.61
C GLU A 276 -28.03 16.87 -18.63
N PRO A 277 -28.91 15.97 -19.09
CA PRO A 277 -28.57 14.58 -19.28
C PRO A 277 -27.28 14.44 -20.11
N ARG A 278 -26.40 13.53 -19.69
CA ARG A 278 -25.12 13.26 -20.35
C ARG A 278 -25.02 11.78 -20.68
N ARG A 279 -24.28 11.48 -21.74
CA ARG A 279 -23.96 10.12 -22.16
C ARG A 279 -22.64 9.72 -21.50
N VAL A 280 -22.71 8.82 -20.53
CA VAL A 280 -21.58 8.36 -19.75
C VAL A 280 -21.23 6.93 -20.13
N VAL A 281 -19.98 6.69 -20.47
CA VAL A 281 -19.42 5.33 -20.60
C VAL A 281 -18.63 5.01 -19.35
N VAL A 282 -18.91 3.86 -18.73
CA VAL A 282 -18.07 3.29 -17.67
C VAL A 282 -17.32 2.10 -18.23
N ALA A 283 -15.98 2.20 -18.27
CA ALA A 283 -15.09 1.25 -18.91
C ALA A 283 -14.20 0.54 -17.89
N GLY A 284 -14.16 -0.79 -17.92
CA GLY A 284 -13.35 -1.56 -16.99
C GLY A 284 -13.50 -3.07 -17.17
N HIS A 285 -12.59 -3.82 -16.55
CA HIS A 285 -12.58 -5.29 -16.61
C HIS A 285 -13.19 -5.96 -15.37
N ASP A 286 -13.27 -5.22 -14.27
CA ASP A 286 -13.90 -5.58 -13.01
C ASP A 286 -14.68 -4.34 -12.55
N LEU A 287 -15.99 -4.40 -12.53
CA LEU A 287 -16.83 -3.21 -12.28
C LEU A 287 -17.52 -3.25 -10.91
N LYS A 288 -17.15 -4.19 -10.03
CA LYS A 288 -17.79 -4.36 -8.71
C LYS A 288 -17.75 -3.10 -7.83
N PHE A 289 -16.79 -2.19 -8.07
CA PHE A 289 -16.69 -0.92 -7.34
C PHE A 289 -17.34 0.26 -8.07
N ALA A 290 -17.82 0.06 -9.30
CA ALA A 290 -18.49 1.07 -10.11
C ALA A 290 -20.02 0.90 -10.10
N ASP A 291 -20.57 -0.20 -9.61
CA ASP A 291 -22.03 -0.44 -9.59
C ASP A 291 -22.80 0.68 -8.89
N GLY A 292 -22.34 1.10 -7.71
CA GLY A 292 -22.95 2.23 -6.98
C GLY A 292 -22.86 3.55 -7.75
N LEU A 293 -21.74 3.82 -8.41
CA LEU A 293 -21.57 5.01 -9.25
C LEU A 293 -22.51 4.97 -10.47
N ILE A 294 -22.66 3.81 -11.11
CA ILE A 294 -23.55 3.63 -12.26
C ILE A 294 -25.00 3.88 -11.83
N ALA A 295 -25.42 3.35 -10.67
CA ALA A 295 -26.74 3.58 -10.11
C ALA A 295 -26.98 5.07 -9.82
N GLU A 296 -26.02 5.73 -9.18
CA GLU A 296 -26.09 7.17 -8.87
C GLU A 296 -26.21 8.03 -10.13
N LEU A 297 -25.37 7.79 -11.14
CA LEU A 297 -25.42 8.53 -12.41
C LEU A 297 -26.78 8.36 -13.13
N ARG A 298 -27.35 7.16 -13.11
CA ARG A 298 -28.68 6.90 -13.68
C ARG A 298 -29.78 7.58 -12.88
N ALA A 299 -29.70 7.56 -11.55
CA ALA A 299 -30.65 8.24 -10.67
C ALA A 299 -30.63 9.77 -10.89
N GLN A 300 -29.48 10.33 -11.24
CA GLN A 300 -29.33 11.74 -11.64
C GLN A 300 -29.82 12.03 -13.08
N GLY A 301 -30.33 11.04 -13.82
CA GLY A 301 -30.90 11.21 -15.15
C GLY A 301 -29.89 11.11 -16.31
N HIS A 302 -28.67 10.61 -16.07
CA HIS A 302 -27.68 10.39 -17.13
C HIS A 302 -27.88 9.04 -17.83
N GLU A 303 -27.58 8.97 -19.13
CA GLU A 303 -27.58 7.70 -19.87
C GLU A 303 -26.22 7.03 -19.67
N VAL A 304 -26.20 5.82 -19.10
CA VAL A 304 -24.96 5.11 -18.76
C VAL A 304 -24.83 3.80 -19.52
N ARG A 305 -23.76 3.68 -20.32
CA ARG A 305 -23.37 2.45 -21.02
C ARG A 305 -22.06 1.88 -20.46
N VAL A 306 -21.92 0.56 -20.51
CA VAL A 306 -20.75 -0.14 -19.99
C VAL A 306 -19.87 -0.62 -21.14
N ASP A 307 -18.58 -0.31 -21.06
CA ASP A 307 -17.53 -0.87 -21.90
C ASP A 307 -16.82 -1.99 -21.11
N ALA A 308 -17.33 -3.23 -21.24
CA ALA A 308 -16.89 -4.38 -20.46
C ALA A 308 -15.65 -5.04 -21.08
N TRP A 309 -14.53 -5.00 -20.37
CA TRP A 309 -13.25 -5.56 -20.81
C TRP A 309 -13.03 -6.96 -20.24
N THR A 310 -12.33 -7.84 -20.96
CA THR A 310 -12.06 -9.23 -20.51
C THR A 310 -10.69 -9.40 -19.84
N GLY A 311 -10.05 -8.28 -19.52
CA GLY A 311 -8.79 -8.22 -18.78
C GLY A 311 -8.16 -6.85 -18.88
N HIS A 312 -6.98 -6.69 -18.27
CA HIS A 312 -6.34 -5.37 -18.13
C HIS A 312 -6.05 -4.66 -19.47
N ALA A 313 -5.99 -5.37 -20.60
CA ALA A 313 -5.71 -4.82 -21.92
C ALA A 313 -6.45 -5.54 -23.06
N ARG A 314 -7.49 -6.33 -22.74
CA ARG A 314 -8.25 -7.14 -23.72
C ARG A 314 -9.69 -6.66 -23.77
N HIS A 315 -10.12 -6.26 -24.96
CA HIS A 315 -11.44 -5.69 -25.21
C HIS A 315 -11.79 -5.77 -26.69
N ASP A 316 -13.05 -5.48 -27.01
CA ASP A 316 -13.50 -5.25 -28.37
C ASP A 316 -13.22 -3.79 -28.77
N ALA A 317 -12.22 -3.59 -29.63
CA ALA A 317 -11.80 -2.26 -30.02
C ALA A 317 -12.82 -1.52 -30.90
N GLU A 318 -13.68 -2.23 -31.63
CA GLU A 318 -14.73 -1.61 -32.44
C GLU A 318 -15.87 -1.12 -31.54
N ALA A 319 -16.31 -1.98 -30.62
CA ALA A 319 -17.32 -1.62 -29.62
C ALA A 319 -16.85 -0.43 -28.75
N SER A 320 -15.62 -0.46 -28.24
CA SER A 320 -15.10 0.66 -27.44
C SER A 320 -14.97 1.96 -28.25
N ARG A 321 -14.72 1.90 -29.58
CA ARG A 321 -14.73 3.10 -30.45
C ARG A 321 -16.13 3.66 -30.61
N ALA A 322 -17.12 2.81 -30.85
CA ALA A 322 -18.52 3.23 -30.95
C ALA A 322 -18.99 3.88 -29.64
N LEU A 323 -18.65 3.29 -28.49
CA LEU A 323 -18.95 3.85 -27.18
C LEU A 323 -18.22 5.18 -26.94
N ALA A 324 -16.93 5.27 -27.24
CA ALA A 324 -16.16 6.50 -27.10
C ALA A 324 -16.65 7.64 -28.01
N ALA A 325 -17.17 7.33 -29.21
CA ALA A 325 -17.76 8.31 -30.11
C ALA A 325 -19.13 8.80 -29.65
N TRP A 326 -19.89 7.94 -28.96
CA TRP A 326 -21.20 8.24 -28.39
C TRP A 326 -21.10 9.05 -27.08
N ALA A 327 -20.04 8.88 -26.30
CA ALA A 327 -19.92 9.42 -24.95
C ALA A 327 -19.59 10.93 -24.89
N ASP A 328 -20.27 11.63 -23.98
CA ASP A 328 -19.87 12.96 -23.50
C ASP A 328 -18.81 12.83 -22.38
N VAL A 329 -18.91 11.74 -21.59
CA VAL A 329 -17.97 11.39 -20.52
C VAL A 329 -17.58 9.92 -20.61
N VAL A 330 -16.28 9.62 -20.54
CA VAL A 330 -15.76 8.27 -20.34
C VAL A 330 -15.11 8.20 -18.96
N HIS A 331 -15.61 7.30 -18.11
CA HIS A 331 -15.04 6.97 -16.82
C HIS A 331 -14.36 5.60 -16.89
N CYS A 332 -13.06 5.55 -16.61
CA CYS A 332 -12.31 4.30 -16.51
C CYS A 332 -12.26 3.83 -15.06
N GLU A 333 -13.02 2.78 -14.74
CA GLU A 333 -12.84 2.05 -13.48
C GLU A 333 -11.57 1.21 -13.59
N TRP A 334 -10.64 1.38 -12.65
CA TRP A 334 -9.22 0.99 -12.74
C TRP A 334 -8.44 1.78 -13.78
N SER A 335 -7.28 2.30 -13.40
CA SER A 335 -6.38 3.06 -14.30
C SER A 335 -5.40 2.15 -15.04
N LEU A 336 -5.94 1.16 -15.77
CA LEU A 336 -5.18 0.13 -16.47
C LEU A 336 -5.20 0.36 -18.00
N GLY A 337 -5.30 -0.71 -18.80
CA GLY A 337 -5.27 -0.60 -20.26
C GLY A 337 -6.49 0.10 -20.86
N ASN A 338 -7.64 0.08 -20.17
CA ASN A 338 -8.83 0.88 -20.49
C ASN A 338 -8.47 2.38 -20.56
N LEU A 339 -7.83 2.92 -19.51
CA LEU A 339 -7.43 4.32 -19.49
C LEU A 339 -6.35 4.63 -20.53
N VAL A 340 -5.37 3.74 -20.71
CA VAL A 340 -4.36 3.88 -21.76
C VAL A 340 -5.00 3.96 -23.15
N TRP A 341 -6.02 3.15 -23.40
CA TRP A 341 -6.72 3.11 -24.68
C TRP A 341 -7.60 4.35 -24.88
N HIS A 342 -8.47 4.68 -23.92
CA HIS A 342 -9.39 5.82 -24.02
C HIS A 342 -8.66 7.17 -24.07
N SER A 343 -7.50 7.31 -23.40
CA SER A 343 -6.65 8.51 -23.52
C SER A 343 -6.10 8.77 -24.94
N ARG A 344 -6.22 7.78 -25.84
CA ARG A 344 -5.73 7.85 -27.23
C ARG A 344 -6.85 7.83 -28.28
N HIS A 345 -8.08 7.47 -27.90
CA HIS A 345 -9.18 7.21 -28.84
C HIS A 345 -10.47 7.96 -28.51
N ARG A 346 -10.46 8.89 -27.54
CA ARG A 346 -11.61 9.76 -27.27
C ARG A 346 -11.80 10.82 -28.36
N ARG A 347 -13.06 11.24 -28.57
CA ARG A 347 -13.39 12.40 -29.41
C ARG A 347 -12.94 13.70 -28.71
N PRO A 348 -12.54 14.75 -29.45
CA PRO A 348 -12.39 16.09 -28.89
C PRO A 348 -13.67 16.54 -28.17
N GLY A 349 -13.52 17.09 -26.96
CA GLY A 349 -14.64 17.52 -26.11
C GLY A 349 -15.19 16.45 -25.15
N THR A 350 -14.88 15.16 -25.36
CA THR A 350 -15.27 14.09 -24.42
C THR A 350 -14.42 14.17 -23.16
N ARG A 351 -15.05 14.30 -22.00
CA ARG A 351 -14.36 14.26 -20.70
C ARG A 351 -13.88 12.83 -20.41
N LEU A 352 -12.64 12.67 -19.97
CA LEU A 352 -12.05 11.39 -19.58
C LEU A 352 -11.62 11.44 -18.12
N THR A 353 -12.20 10.55 -17.31
CA THR A 353 -11.84 10.40 -15.90
C THR A 353 -11.45 8.97 -15.60
N ALA A 354 -10.73 8.76 -14.50
CA ALA A 354 -10.39 7.42 -14.05
C ALA A 354 -10.45 7.30 -12.54
N ARG A 355 -10.82 6.10 -12.06
CA ARG A 355 -10.72 5.73 -10.65
C ARG A 355 -9.56 4.75 -10.46
N THR A 356 -8.59 5.16 -9.66
CA THR A 356 -7.31 4.50 -9.44
C THR A 356 -7.26 3.86 -8.07
N HIS A 357 -6.91 2.58 -8.04
CA HIS A 357 -6.79 1.76 -6.85
C HIS A 357 -5.33 1.44 -6.56
N LEU A 358 -5.10 0.42 -5.72
CA LEU A 358 -3.77 -0.03 -5.33
C LEU A 358 -3.01 -0.72 -6.46
N GLN A 359 -3.69 -1.53 -7.28
CA GLN A 359 -3.03 -2.42 -8.24
C GLN A 359 -2.17 -1.64 -9.23
N GLU A 360 -2.62 -0.46 -9.62
CA GLU A 360 -2.03 0.41 -10.63
C GLU A 360 -0.63 0.88 -10.23
N ALA A 361 -0.39 1.12 -8.94
CA ALA A 361 0.94 1.46 -8.40
C ALA A 361 1.99 0.36 -8.66
N ALA A 362 1.54 -0.88 -8.85
CA ALA A 362 2.39 -2.02 -9.21
C ALA A 362 2.39 -2.36 -10.70
N THR A 363 1.94 -1.46 -11.60
CA THR A 363 1.90 -1.69 -13.05
C THR A 363 2.59 -0.59 -13.86
N ASP A 364 2.82 -0.84 -15.14
CA ASP A 364 3.34 0.14 -16.11
C ASP A 364 2.23 0.97 -16.80
N PHE A 365 0.95 0.64 -16.55
CA PHE A 365 -0.16 1.30 -17.23
C PHE A 365 -0.21 2.82 -16.96
N PRO A 366 -0.11 3.32 -15.71
CA PRO A 366 -0.16 4.75 -15.46
C PRO A 366 0.88 5.56 -16.25
N ALA A 367 2.09 5.03 -16.42
CA ALA A 367 3.16 5.68 -17.17
C ALA A 367 2.91 5.71 -18.69
N ARG A 368 1.96 4.91 -19.21
CA ARG A 368 1.63 4.80 -20.64
C ARG A 368 0.44 5.67 -21.05
N VAL A 369 -0.28 6.23 -20.09
CA VAL A 369 -1.45 7.09 -20.33
C VAL A 369 -1.01 8.43 -20.92
N ARG A 370 -1.76 8.96 -21.90
CA ARG A 370 -1.62 10.37 -22.30
C ARG A 370 -2.24 11.23 -21.22
N ARG A 371 -1.46 11.59 -20.19
CA ARG A 371 -1.94 12.20 -18.94
C ARG A 371 -2.70 13.50 -19.18
N GLU A 372 -2.29 14.25 -20.19
CA GLU A 372 -2.87 15.53 -20.59
C GLU A 372 -4.30 15.36 -21.13
N ALA A 373 -4.63 14.15 -21.62
CA ALA A 373 -5.97 13.78 -22.06
C ALA A 373 -6.88 13.30 -20.92
N VAL A 374 -6.39 13.17 -19.69
CA VAL A 374 -7.22 12.81 -18.53
C VAL A 374 -7.57 14.07 -17.77
N ASP A 375 -8.87 14.30 -17.60
CA ASP A 375 -9.41 15.49 -16.96
C ASP A 375 -9.45 15.37 -15.43
N ALA A 376 -9.66 14.14 -14.91
CA ALA A 376 -9.57 13.88 -13.48
C ALA A 376 -9.13 12.44 -13.17
N TRP A 377 -8.20 12.31 -12.23
CA TRP A 377 -7.79 11.05 -11.62
C TRP A 377 -8.33 10.99 -10.20
N VAL A 378 -9.30 10.13 -9.96
CA VAL A 378 -9.84 9.87 -8.63
C VAL A 378 -9.07 8.72 -8.02
N PHE A 379 -8.58 8.88 -6.80
CA PHE A 379 -7.87 7.83 -6.05
C PHE A 379 -8.71 7.43 -4.85
N VAL A 380 -8.76 6.13 -4.56
CA VAL A 380 -9.49 5.62 -3.38
C VAL A 380 -8.72 5.82 -2.07
N ALA A 381 -7.44 6.20 -2.14
CA ALA A 381 -6.60 6.41 -0.97
C ALA A 381 -5.49 7.44 -1.24
N GLU A 382 -5.25 8.32 -0.27
CA GLU A 382 -4.29 9.41 -0.40
C GLU A 382 -2.84 8.94 -0.54
N HIS A 383 -2.42 7.91 0.18
CA HIS A 383 -1.05 7.40 0.10
C HIS A 383 -0.74 6.80 -1.27
N VAL A 384 -1.71 6.14 -1.90
CA VAL A 384 -1.60 5.66 -3.28
C VAL A 384 -1.52 6.83 -4.26
N ARG A 385 -2.33 7.87 -4.06
CA ARG A 385 -2.26 9.10 -4.86
C ARG A 385 -0.89 9.75 -4.74
N ALA A 386 -0.40 9.96 -3.53
CA ALA A 386 0.90 10.57 -3.26
C ALA A 386 2.04 9.79 -3.90
N GLN A 387 2.02 8.44 -3.81
CA GLN A 387 2.98 7.57 -4.48
C GLN A 387 2.95 7.76 -6.00
N LEU A 388 1.78 7.66 -6.63
CA LEU A 388 1.67 7.72 -8.09
C LEU A 388 1.98 9.13 -8.63
N VAL A 389 1.57 10.20 -7.94
CA VAL A 389 1.95 11.58 -8.28
C VAL A 389 3.47 11.73 -8.27
N ARG A 390 4.14 11.26 -7.21
CA ARG A 390 5.61 11.28 -7.11
C ARG A 390 6.27 10.51 -8.25
N ASP A 391 5.85 9.26 -8.46
CA ASP A 391 6.58 8.32 -9.32
C ASP A 391 6.26 8.47 -10.81
N THR A 392 5.08 9.00 -11.16
CA THR A 392 4.64 9.16 -12.56
C THR A 392 4.56 10.62 -13.00
N GLY A 393 4.63 11.59 -12.08
CA GLY A 393 4.53 13.01 -12.40
C GLY A 393 3.15 13.44 -12.90
N LEU A 394 2.09 12.82 -12.37
CA LEU A 394 0.73 13.32 -12.57
C LEU A 394 0.63 14.73 -12.01
N ASP A 395 -0.12 15.59 -12.71
CA ASP A 395 -0.45 16.93 -12.23
C ASP A 395 -1.32 16.82 -10.97
N PRO A 396 -0.85 17.24 -9.78
CA PRO A 396 -1.62 17.16 -8.55
C PRO A 396 -2.99 17.87 -8.65
N ALA A 397 -3.11 18.93 -9.46
CA ALA A 397 -4.35 19.69 -9.63
C ALA A 397 -5.44 18.89 -10.37
N ARG A 398 -5.06 17.84 -11.11
CA ARG A 398 -5.97 16.91 -11.79
C ARG A 398 -6.24 15.64 -11.01
N THR A 399 -5.77 15.54 -9.76
CA THR A 399 -5.97 14.38 -8.91
C THR A 399 -6.92 14.71 -7.76
N ARG A 400 -7.78 13.76 -7.40
CA ARG A 400 -8.72 13.85 -6.28
C ARG A 400 -8.62 12.60 -5.41
N TRP A 401 -8.91 12.74 -4.13
CA TRP A 401 -9.06 11.61 -3.22
C TRP A 401 -10.54 11.49 -2.87
N ILE A 402 -11.17 10.43 -3.35
CA ILE A 402 -12.55 10.07 -3.01
C ILE A 402 -12.52 8.59 -2.64
N PRO A 403 -12.83 8.23 -1.38
CA PRO A 403 -12.67 6.87 -0.88
C PRO A 403 -13.65 5.89 -1.55
N ASN A 404 -13.61 4.64 -1.11
CA ASN A 404 -14.68 3.71 -1.45
C ASN A 404 -15.94 4.02 -0.64
N ALA A 405 -17.09 3.85 -1.30
CA ALA A 405 -18.40 3.91 -0.69
C ALA A 405 -18.65 2.64 0.15
N VAL A 406 -19.19 2.83 1.34
CA VAL A 406 -19.54 1.78 2.30
C VAL A 406 -21.04 1.80 2.51
N ARG A 407 -21.67 0.66 2.28
CA ARG A 407 -23.11 0.51 2.52
C ARG A 407 -23.38 0.38 4.00
N LEU A 408 -24.23 1.25 4.54
CA LEU A 408 -24.71 1.12 5.92
C LEU A 408 -25.90 0.15 5.96
N PRO A 409 -25.87 -0.90 6.80
CA PRO A 409 -27.03 -1.73 7.02
C PRO A 409 -28.21 -0.89 7.55
N GLY A 410 -29.40 -1.13 7.00
CA GLY A 410 -30.63 -0.45 7.41
C GLY A 410 -31.02 -0.71 8.87
N SER A 411 -31.99 0.06 9.35
CA SER A 411 -32.54 -0.09 10.71
C SER A 411 -33.11 -1.48 10.96
N GLU A 412 -33.78 -2.07 9.97
CA GLU A 412 -34.33 -3.43 10.02
C GLU A 412 -33.24 -4.48 10.30
N TRP A 413 -32.09 -4.36 9.64
CA TRP A 413 -30.98 -5.28 9.86
C TRP A 413 -30.44 -5.17 11.28
N SER A 414 -30.27 -3.94 11.76
CA SER A 414 -29.75 -3.66 13.11
C SER A 414 -30.70 -4.19 14.19
N ALA A 415 -32.01 -4.08 13.96
CA ALA A 415 -33.02 -4.62 14.86
C ALA A 415 -33.05 -6.16 14.87
N ALA A 416 -32.84 -6.79 13.71
CA ALA A 416 -32.81 -8.25 13.58
C ALA A 416 -31.52 -8.90 14.11
N HIS A 417 -30.43 -8.12 14.24
CA HIS A 417 -29.12 -8.60 14.69
C HIS A 417 -28.61 -7.76 15.87
N PRO A 418 -29.29 -7.82 17.03
CA PRO A 418 -28.84 -7.10 18.21
C PRO A 418 -27.42 -7.55 18.55
N VAL A 419 -26.63 -6.59 19.02
CA VAL A 419 -25.24 -6.85 19.40
C VAL A 419 -25.23 -7.81 20.58
N ASP A 420 -24.72 -9.02 20.38
CA ASP A 420 -24.49 -9.98 21.46
C ASP A 420 -23.10 -9.73 22.05
N PRO A 421 -22.99 -9.31 23.33
CA PRO A 421 -21.71 -9.02 23.94
C PRO A 421 -20.74 -10.19 23.93
N THR A 422 -21.19 -11.45 23.86
CA THR A 422 -20.30 -12.62 23.80
C THR A 422 -19.51 -12.68 22.49
N GLN A 423 -20.02 -12.05 21.42
CA GLN A 423 -19.37 -12.00 20.12
C GLN A 423 -18.04 -11.23 20.14
N ARG A 424 -17.80 -10.39 21.16
CA ARG A 424 -16.57 -9.59 21.32
C ARG A 424 -15.28 -10.44 21.27
N PHE A 425 -15.38 -11.71 21.65
CA PHE A 425 -14.28 -12.69 21.59
C PHE A 425 -14.10 -13.37 20.21
N THR A 426 -15.01 -13.15 19.26
CA THR A 426 -14.91 -13.71 17.91
C THR A 426 -14.31 -12.67 16.95
N LEU A 427 -13.09 -12.95 16.51
CA LEU A 427 -12.34 -12.18 15.54
C LEU A 427 -12.79 -12.59 14.12
N GLY A 428 -13.01 -11.62 13.24
CA GLY A 428 -13.38 -11.81 11.85
C GLY A 428 -12.28 -11.33 10.91
N LEU A 429 -11.89 -12.15 9.94
CA LEU A 429 -10.95 -11.80 8.87
C LEU A 429 -11.60 -12.08 7.51
N VAL A 430 -11.74 -11.06 6.65
CA VAL A 430 -12.25 -11.23 5.29
C VAL A 430 -11.08 -11.27 4.30
N GLY A 431 -10.87 -12.45 3.70
CA GLY A 431 -9.84 -12.70 2.70
C GLY A 431 -8.43 -12.84 3.30
N ALA A 432 -7.93 -14.07 3.35
CA ALA A 432 -6.56 -14.39 3.82
C ALA A 432 -5.52 -14.49 2.68
N LEU A 433 -5.87 -14.05 1.46
CA LEU A 433 -5.06 -14.19 0.24
C LEU A 433 -4.84 -12.85 -0.48
N PRO A 434 -3.66 -12.62 -1.07
CA PRO A 434 -2.44 -13.45 -1.02
C PRO A 434 -1.68 -13.26 0.31
N GLU A 435 -0.44 -13.75 0.40
CA GLU A 435 0.39 -13.79 1.63
C GLU A 435 0.47 -12.44 2.34
N ARG A 436 0.47 -11.33 1.58
CA ARG A 436 0.47 -9.97 2.13
C ARG A 436 -0.75 -9.62 3.00
N LYS A 437 -1.80 -10.44 3.00
CA LYS A 437 -2.94 -10.32 3.92
C LYS A 437 -2.56 -10.73 5.36
N GLY A 438 -1.39 -11.32 5.55
CA GLY A 438 -0.80 -11.58 6.87
C GLY A 438 -1.61 -12.57 7.71
N LEU A 439 -1.92 -13.75 7.15
CA LEU A 439 -2.60 -14.81 7.91
C LEU A 439 -1.76 -15.28 9.10
N ASP A 440 -0.45 -15.38 8.93
CA ASP A 440 0.51 -15.62 10.02
C ASP A 440 0.35 -14.63 11.17
N ARG A 441 0.27 -13.32 10.86
CA ARG A 441 0.09 -12.27 11.86
C ARG A 441 -1.29 -12.32 12.52
N ALA A 442 -2.34 -12.70 11.79
CA ALA A 442 -3.66 -12.94 12.39
C ALA A 442 -3.63 -14.12 13.39
N LEU A 443 -2.89 -15.18 13.07
CA LEU A 443 -2.68 -16.32 13.98
C LEU A 443 -1.82 -15.93 15.19
N ASP A 444 -0.81 -15.07 15.02
CA ASP A 444 -0.02 -14.56 16.15
C ASP A 444 -0.89 -13.76 17.12
N VAL A 445 -1.75 -12.87 16.61
CA VAL A 445 -2.72 -12.12 17.43
C VAL A 445 -3.66 -13.06 18.17
N LEU A 446 -4.20 -14.08 17.49
CA LEU A 446 -5.09 -15.07 18.11
C LEU A 446 -4.36 -15.86 19.21
N ALA A 447 -3.13 -16.31 18.97
CA ALA A 447 -2.34 -17.04 19.96
C ALA A 447 -2.06 -16.19 21.21
N LEU A 448 -1.67 -14.92 21.02
CA LEU A 448 -1.44 -13.98 22.13
C LEU A 448 -2.70 -13.76 22.97
N LEU A 449 -3.86 -13.60 22.33
CA LEU A 449 -5.14 -13.45 23.03
C LEU A 449 -5.55 -14.72 23.78
N ARG A 450 -5.37 -15.89 23.15
CA ARG A 450 -5.76 -17.20 23.72
C ARG A 450 -4.83 -17.69 24.83
N ALA A 451 -3.60 -17.18 24.89
CA ALA A 451 -2.71 -17.42 26.02
C ALA A 451 -3.30 -16.88 27.34
N GLU A 452 -4.17 -15.86 27.26
CA GLU A 452 -4.83 -15.25 28.42
C GLU A 452 -6.31 -15.67 28.55
N ASP A 453 -7.04 -15.78 27.43
CA ASP A 453 -8.47 -16.12 27.43
C ASP A 453 -8.83 -17.12 26.30
N PRO A 454 -9.18 -18.38 26.63
CA PRO A 454 -9.50 -19.40 25.64
C PRO A 454 -10.83 -19.18 24.90
N HIS A 455 -11.62 -18.15 25.22
CA HIS A 455 -12.83 -17.82 24.48
C HIS A 455 -12.56 -17.21 23.11
N PHE A 456 -11.37 -16.63 22.89
CA PHE A 456 -11.06 -16.00 21.62
C PHE A 456 -11.06 -17.01 20.46
N ARG A 457 -11.75 -16.67 19.38
CA ARG A 457 -11.83 -17.47 18.15
C ARG A 457 -11.58 -16.60 16.93
N LEU A 458 -11.15 -17.19 15.83
CA LEU A 458 -10.98 -16.51 14.54
C LEU A 458 -11.86 -17.16 13.47
N ARG A 459 -12.76 -16.37 12.88
CA ARG A 459 -13.52 -16.73 11.68
C ARG A 459 -12.90 -16.08 10.45
N ILE A 460 -12.64 -16.86 9.42
CA ILE A 460 -12.05 -16.39 8.16
C ILE A 460 -13.06 -16.58 7.03
N ARG A 461 -13.50 -15.48 6.42
CA ARG A 461 -14.35 -15.51 5.22
C ARG A 461 -13.51 -15.45 3.96
N GLY A 462 -13.64 -16.43 3.08
CA GLY A 462 -13.01 -16.36 1.76
C GLY A 462 -12.61 -17.71 1.18
N HIS A 463 -11.87 -17.66 0.06
CA HIS A 463 -11.32 -18.87 -0.53
C HIS A 463 -10.25 -19.47 0.38
N ARG A 464 -10.26 -20.80 0.47
CA ARG A 464 -9.16 -21.51 1.09
C ARG A 464 -7.94 -21.54 0.16
N PRO A 465 -6.71 -21.38 0.66
CA PRO A 465 -5.51 -21.43 -0.18
C PRO A 465 -5.39 -22.75 -0.97
N GLU A 466 -5.88 -23.85 -0.41
CA GLU A 466 -5.77 -25.20 -0.98
C GLU A 466 -6.61 -25.35 -2.25
N ASP A 467 -7.68 -24.58 -2.39
CA ASP A 467 -8.61 -24.65 -3.52
C ASP A 467 -8.04 -23.98 -4.78
N LEU A 468 -7.10 -23.04 -4.60
CA LEU A 468 -6.63 -22.16 -5.67
C LEU A 468 -5.39 -22.71 -6.41
N ALA A 469 -5.53 -22.93 -7.73
CA ALA A 469 -4.45 -23.47 -8.57
C ALA A 469 -3.16 -22.64 -8.50
N TRP A 470 -3.27 -21.31 -8.52
CA TRP A 470 -2.10 -20.42 -8.51
C TRP A 470 -1.29 -20.53 -7.20
N VAL A 471 -1.93 -20.86 -6.05
CA VAL A 471 -1.23 -21.08 -4.78
C VAL A 471 -0.39 -22.34 -4.88
N ARG A 472 -0.96 -23.42 -5.41
CA ARG A 472 -0.26 -24.71 -5.59
C ARG A 472 0.93 -24.60 -6.55
N GLU A 473 0.79 -23.77 -7.58
CA GLU A 473 1.80 -23.52 -8.62
C GLU A 473 2.96 -22.62 -8.17
N ARG A 474 2.83 -21.90 -7.05
CA ARG A 474 3.85 -20.99 -6.51
C ARG A 474 4.51 -21.59 -5.26
N PRO A 475 5.79 -22.02 -5.32
CA PRO A 475 6.45 -22.66 -4.19
C PRO A 475 6.45 -21.85 -2.89
N ALA A 476 6.69 -20.53 -2.96
CA ALA A 476 6.70 -19.64 -1.78
C ALA A 476 5.30 -19.56 -1.12
N ALA A 477 4.25 -19.31 -1.91
CA ALA A 477 2.87 -19.30 -1.43
C ALA A 477 2.49 -20.64 -0.78
N ARG A 478 2.82 -21.75 -1.45
CA ARG A 478 2.56 -23.10 -0.92
C ARG A 478 3.27 -23.33 0.41
N ALA A 479 4.53 -22.92 0.54
CA ALA A 479 5.29 -23.05 1.78
C ALA A 479 4.70 -22.20 2.90
N TYR A 480 4.36 -20.94 2.62
CA TYR A 480 3.72 -20.01 3.56
C TYR A 480 2.40 -20.59 4.10
N TYR A 481 1.46 -20.96 3.22
CA TYR A 481 0.16 -21.48 3.67
C TYR A 481 0.26 -22.88 4.29
N ALA A 482 1.23 -23.71 3.89
CA ALA A 482 1.49 -24.98 4.57
C ALA A 482 1.97 -24.77 6.02
N ALA A 483 2.81 -23.77 6.27
CA ALA A 483 3.22 -23.42 7.62
C ALA A 483 2.03 -22.95 8.47
N GLN A 484 1.13 -22.13 7.93
CA GLN A 484 -0.04 -21.65 8.66
C GLN A 484 -1.05 -22.77 8.94
N ARG A 485 -1.27 -23.68 7.98
CA ARG A 485 -2.09 -24.89 8.23
C ARG A 485 -1.53 -25.74 9.35
N ARG A 486 -0.21 -25.94 9.37
CA ARG A 486 0.45 -26.69 10.43
C ARG A 486 0.24 -26.03 11.79
N ARG A 487 0.43 -24.71 11.89
CA ARG A 487 0.16 -23.95 13.11
C ARG A 487 -1.29 -24.12 13.59
N MET A 488 -2.27 -23.95 12.72
CA MET A 488 -3.69 -24.12 13.07
C MET A 488 -4.05 -25.55 13.51
N ALA A 489 -3.25 -26.56 13.16
CA ALA A 489 -3.49 -27.96 13.53
C ALA A 489 -2.71 -28.39 14.79
N GLU A 490 -1.49 -27.90 14.97
CA GLU A 490 -0.53 -28.42 15.96
C GLU A 490 -0.32 -27.47 17.15
N ASP A 491 -0.53 -26.17 17.01
CA ASP A 491 -0.38 -25.21 18.11
C ASP A 491 -1.58 -25.34 19.07
N PRO A 492 -1.37 -25.68 20.36
CA PRO A 492 -2.46 -25.84 21.33
C PRO A 492 -3.31 -24.57 21.51
N LEU A 493 -2.74 -23.40 21.24
CA LEU A 493 -3.46 -22.12 21.31
C LEU A 493 -4.30 -21.88 20.05
N LEU A 494 -4.08 -22.56 18.94
CA LEU A 494 -4.80 -22.33 17.68
C LEU A 494 -5.69 -23.49 17.26
N ALA A 495 -5.37 -24.71 17.68
CA ALA A 495 -6.12 -25.92 17.36
C ALA A 495 -7.59 -25.79 17.75
N GLY A 496 -8.49 -25.90 16.77
CA GLY A 496 -9.93 -25.77 16.96
C GLY A 496 -10.44 -24.34 17.18
N ALA A 497 -9.56 -23.33 17.18
CA ALA A 497 -9.92 -21.92 17.40
C ALA A 497 -10.13 -21.13 16.09
N VAL A 498 -9.83 -21.73 14.93
CA VAL A 498 -9.95 -21.10 13.61
C VAL A 498 -11.01 -21.78 12.77
N GLU A 499 -12.00 -21.02 12.32
CA GLU A 499 -13.09 -21.47 11.46
C GLU A 499 -13.02 -20.79 10.09
N TRP A 500 -13.27 -21.54 9.01
CA TRP A 500 -13.27 -21.03 7.64
C TRP A 500 -14.67 -21.04 7.06
N ASP A 501 -15.19 -19.85 6.77
CA ASP A 501 -16.45 -19.63 6.08
C ASP A 501 -16.22 -19.54 4.56
N PRO A 502 -17.02 -20.23 3.73
CA PRO A 502 -16.89 -20.17 2.27
C PRO A 502 -16.99 -18.74 1.72
N HIS A 503 -16.28 -18.45 0.64
CA HIS A 503 -16.47 -17.19 -0.08
C HIS A 503 -17.92 -17.07 -0.60
N GLY A 504 -18.54 -15.90 -0.45
CA GLY A 504 -19.88 -15.66 -0.96
C GLY A 504 -20.43 -14.27 -0.58
N PRO A 505 -21.54 -13.85 -1.23
CA PRO A 505 -22.10 -12.50 -1.11
C PRO A 505 -22.84 -12.23 0.20
N ASP A 506 -23.18 -13.28 0.97
CA ASP A 506 -23.88 -13.17 2.27
C ASP A 506 -22.92 -12.66 3.36
N MET A 507 -22.52 -11.39 3.24
CA MET A 507 -21.59 -10.73 4.15
C MET A 507 -22.30 -10.20 5.40
N ASP A 508 -23.55 -9.77 5.27
CA ASP A 508 -24.34 -9.21 6.38
C ASP A 508 -24.52 -10.23 7.50
N ARG A 509 -24.91 -11.46 7.14
CA ARG A 509 -25.02 -12.57 8.09
C ARG A 509 -23.66 -12.96 8.66
N TRP A 510 -22.61 -12.90 7.84
CA TRP A 510 -21.26 -13.22 8.32
C TRP A 510 -20.76 -12.20 9.34
N TYR A 511 -20.96 -10.90 9.11
CA TYR A 511 -20.62 -9.86 10.09
C TYR A 511 -21.42 -10.02 11.37
N ALA A 512 -22.68 -10.48 11.30
CA ALA A 512 -23.47 -10.79 12.50
C ALA A 512 -22.88 -11.93 13.36
N SER A 513 -21.91 -12.71 12.87
CA SER A 513 -21.27 -13.82 13.59
C SER A 513 -19.96 -13.46 14.30
N VAL A 514 -19.47 -12.22 14.15
CA VAL A 514 -18.19 -11.76 14.72
C VAL A 514 -18.42 -10.53 15.61
N GLY A 515 -17.49 -10.22 16.51
CA GLY A 515 -17.54 -8.99 17.33
C GLY A 515 -16.41 -8.02 17.03
N THR A 516 -15.28 -8.52 16.54
CA THR A 516 -14.11 -7.70 16.17
C THR A 516 -13.68 -8.07 14.76
N VAL A 517 -13.44 -7.10 13.89
CA VAL A 517 -12.91 -7.34 12.54
C VAL A 517 -11.43 -6.93 12.48
N LEU A 518 -10.62 -7.82 11.91
CA LEU A 518 -9.18 -7.68 11.87
C LEU A 518 -8.67 -7.38 10.47
N SER A 519 -7.66 -6.50 10.41
CA SER A 519 -6.80 -6.33 9.25
C SER A 519 -5.35 -6.49 9.68
N THR A 520 -4.74 -7.60 9.30
CA THR A 520 -3.31 -7.85 9.52
C THR A 520 -2.54 -7.78 8.21
N SER A 521 -2.97 -6.98 7.23
CA SER A 521 -2.25 -6.84 5.95
C SER A 521 -0.91 -6.11 6.10
N ASP A 522 0.03 -6.37 5.18
CA ASP A 522 1.27 -5.59 5.04
C ASP A 522 0.95 -4.19 4.49
N PHE A 523 0.09 -4.15 3.46
CA PHE A 523 -0.28 -2.93 2.76
C PHE A 523 -1.62 -3.07 2.04
N GLU A 524 -2.44 -2.01 2.10
CA GLU A 524 -3.75 -1.92 1.48
C GLU A 524 -4.01 -0.50 0.95
N SER A 525 -5.01 -0.34 0.08
CA SER A 525 -5.56 0.98 -0.23
C SER A 525 -6.70 1.37 0.70
N PHE A 526 -7.69 0.49 0.92
CA PHE A 526 -8.91 0.80 1.68
C PHE A 526 -9.45 -0.35 2.53
N HIS A 527 -8.88 -1.55 2.47
CA HIS A 527 -9.32 -2.78 3.15
C HIS A 527 -10.77 -2.81 3.72
N PHE A 528 -11.77 -3.11 2.87
CA PHE A 528 -13.20 -3.09 3.22
C PHE A 528 -13.57 -3.79 4.53
N THR A 529 -12.84 -4.83 4.94
CA THR A 529 -13.02 -5.55 6.21
C THR A 529 -13.24 -4.62 7.40
N LEU A 530 -12.49 -3.52 7.49
CA LEU A 530 -12.56 -2.57 8.62
C LEU A 530 -13.83 -1.70 8.57
N PRO A 531 -14.06 -0.86 7.53
CA PRO A 531 -15.23 -0.01 7.50
C PRO A 531 -16.54 -0.79 7.32
N ASP A 532 -16.56 -1.92 6.61
CA ASP A 532 -17.76 -2.76 6.52
C ASP A 532 -18.08 -3.37 7.87
N GLY A 533 -17.09 -3.89 8.61
CA GLY A 533 -17.32 -4.39 9.96
C GLY A 533 -17.83 -3.30 10.91
N ALA A 534 -17.21 -2.11 10.89
CA ALA A 534 -17.69 -0.96 11.65
C ALA A 534 -19.13 -0.55 11.26
N ALA A 535 -19.46 -0.55 9.96
CA ALA A 535 -20.82 -0.35 9.48
C ALA A 535 -21.78 -1.39 10.06
N HIS A 536 -21.37 -2.65 10.21
CA HIS A 536 -22.16 -3.73 10.80
C HIS A 536 -22.10 -3.79 12.33
N GLY A 537 -21.56 -2.77 13.01
CA GLY A 537 -21.48 -2.77 14.47
C GLY A 537 -20.45 -3.77 15.00
N ARG A 538 -19.28 -3.87 14.37
CA ARG A 538 -18.15 -4.70 14.79
C ARG A 538 -16.97 -3.81 15.12
N LEU A 539 -16.16 -4.19 16.10
CA LEU A 539 -14.99 -3.42 16.51
C LEU A 539 -13.87 -3.56 15.47
N PRO A 540 -13.46 -2.50 14.77
CA PRO A 540 -12.36 -2.57 13.81
C PRO A 540 -11.01 -2.46 14.50
N ARG A 541 -10.09 -3.36 14.14
CA ARG A 541 -8.71 -3.39 14.63
C ARG A 541 -7.75 -3.79 13.51
N SER A 542 -6.66 -3.06 13.35
CA SER A 542 -5.71 -3.26 12.26
C SER A 542 -4.27 -3.04 12.69
N LEU A 543 -3.35 -3.74 12.03
CA LEU A 543 -1.97 -3.28 11.97
C LEU A 543 -1.91 -1.95 11.21
N ALA A 544 -1.00 -1.07 11.63
CA ALA A 544 -0.76 0.24 11.03
C ALA A 544 0.06 0.12 9.73
N TRP A 545 -0.52 -0.53 8.73
CA TRP A 545 0.04 -0.52 7.39
C TRP A 545 0.11 0.91 6.85
N ALA A 546 1.07 1.17 5.96
CA ALA A 546 1.37 2.52 5.52
C ALA A 546 0.14 3.21 4.87
N GLY A 547 -0.31 4.32 5.45
CA GLY A 547 -1.50 5.05 5.00
C GLY A 547 -2.80 4.68 5.73
N ALA A 548 -2.80 3.67 6.61
CA ALA A 548 -3.97 3.31 7.42
C ALA A 548 -4.43 4.47 8.30
N ASP A 549 -3.48 5.24 8.84
CA ASP A 549 -3.68 6.41 9.69
C ASP A 549 -4.30 7.61 8.96
N LEU A 550 -4.26 7.61 7.62
CA LEU A 550 -4.98 8.58 6.81
C LEU A 550 -6.46 8.21 6.64
N LEU A 551 -6.81 6.93 6.83
CA LEU A 551 -8.13 6.38 6.57
C LEU A 551 -8.90 6.06 7.84
N TYR A 552 -8.22 5.68 8.92
CA TYR A 552 -8.84 5.18 10.13
C TYR A 552 -8.32 5.86 11.38
N PRO A 553 -9.15 5.96 12.43
CA PRO A 553 -8.74 6.42 13.75
C PRO A 553 -7.51 5.67 14.26
N ALA A 554 -6.59 6.39 14.90
CA ALA A 554 -5.39 5.80 15.51
C ALA A 554 -5.74 4.73 16.57
N ASP A 555 -6.91 4.80 17.18
CA ASP A 555 -7.42 3.81 18.14
C ASP A 555 -7.78 2.47 17.49
N TRP A 556 -7.92 2.43 16.16
CA TRP A 556 -8.11 1.19 15.41
C TRP A 556 -6.76 0.53 15.09
N LEU A 557 -5.66 1.26 15.24
CA LEU A 557 -4.36 0.91 14.67
C LEU A 557 -3.37 0.51 15.77
N ALA A 558 -2.65 -0.57 15.51
CA ALA A 558 -1.54 -1.02 16.33
C ALA A 558 -0.25 -1.17 15.49
N PRO A 559 0.93 -0.93 16.09
CA PRO A 559 2.17 -0.98 15.34
C PRO A 559 2.58 -2.43 15.00
N ASP A 560 2.24 -3.39 15.84
CA ASP A 560 2.67 -4.79 15.73
C ASP A 560 1.58 -5.74 16.26
N THR A 561 1.82 -7.05 16.18
CA THR A 561 0.87 -8.08 16.60
C THR A 561 0.63 -8.07 18.11
N ALA A 562 1.65 -7.75 18.91
CA ALA A 562 1.53 -7.65 20.37
C ALA A 562 0.63 -6.48 20.79
N GLY A 563 0.86 -5.29 20.22
CA GLY A 563 0.02 -4.12 20.41
C GLY A 563 -1.40 -4.33 19.89
N LEU A 564 -1.57 -5.06 18.78
CA LEU A 564 -2.89 -5.38 18.25
C LEU A 564 -3.68 -6.31 19.18
N ALA A 565 -3.03 -7.36 19.69
CA ALA A 565 -3.63 -8.26 20.68
C ALA A 565 -3.99 -7.51 21.97
N ALA A 566 -3.09 -6.67 22.49
CA ALA A 566 -3.37 -5.85 23.66
C ALA A 566 -4.57 -4.90 23.43
N ALA A 567 -4.61 -4.20 22.30
CA ALA A 567 -5.69 -3.28 21.96
C ALA A 567 -7.05 -3.98 21.74
N VAL A 568 -7.05 -5.24 21.30
CA VAL A 568 -8.27 -6.06 21.24
C VAL A 568 -8.69 -6.46 22.65
N ARG A 569 -7.77 -7.07 23.42
CA ARG A 569 -8.03 -7.54 24.79
C ARG A 569 -8.60 -6.43 25.67
N ASP A 570 -7.97 -5.26 25.65
CA ASP A 570 -8.35 -4.14 26.51
C ASP A 570 -9.72 -3.59 26.11
N ALA A 571 -10.02 -3.57 24.80
CA ALA A 571 -11.30 -3.09 24.28
C ALA A 571 -12.48 -4.03 24.51
N VAL A 572 -12.25 -5.35 24.68
CA VAL A 572 -13.33 -6.34 24.87
C VAL A 572 -13.53 -6.76 26.33
N ARG A 573 -12.67 -6.27 27.24
CA ARG A 573 -12.74 -6.59 28.67
C ARG A 573 -14.06 -6.12 29.29
N ASP A 574 -14.46 -4.89 28.99
CA ASP A 574 -15.72 -4.29 29.43
C ASP A 574 -16.75 -4.29 28.29
N PRO A 575 -17.88 -5.02 28.42
CA PRO A 575 -18.95 -5.04 27.43
C PRO A 575 -19.51 -3.65 27.08
N GLU A 576 -19.60 -2.73 28.05
CA GLU A 576 -20.16 -1.40 27.84
C GLU A 576 -19.20 -0.52 27.04
N ALA A 577 -17.91 -0.49 27.43
CA ALA A 577 -16.86 0.19 26.67
C ALA A 577 -16.71 -0.38 25.24
N TRP A 578 -16.83 -1.70 25.08
CA TRP A 578 -16.82 -2.34 23.77
C TRP A 578 -17.98 -1.84 22.89
N THR A 579 -19.20 -1.84 23.44
CA THR A 579 -20.42 -1.36 22.75
C THR A 579 -20.29 0.10 22.35
N ALA A 580 -19.79 0.96 23.25
CA ALA A 580 -19.52 2.36 22.94
C ALA A 580 -18.49 2.54 21.81
N SER A 581 -17.41 1.74 21.82
CA SER A 581 -16.38 1.75 20.78
C SER A 581 -16.94 1.34 19.41
N VAL A 582 -17.81 0.33 19.39
CA VAL A 582 -18.52 -0.12 18.19
C VAL A 582 -19.44 0.98 17.63
N HIS A 583 -20.22 1.65 18.48
CA HIS A 583 -21.07 2.77 18.06
C HIS A 583 -20.26 3.96 17.52
N ALA A 584 -19.14 4.29 18.16
CA ALA A 584 -18.22 5.31 17.68
C ALA A 584 -17.65 4.95 16.31
N ALA A 585 -17.26 3.69 16.11
CA ALA A 585 -16.74 3.20 14.84
C ALA A 585 -17.79 3.26 13.71
N ARG A 586 -19.03 2.82 13.98
CA ARG A 586 -20.13 2.94 13.02
C ARG A 586 -20.41 4.40 12.66
N SER A 587 -20.41 5.29 13.65
CA SER A 587 -20.65 6.72 13.46
C SER A 587 -19.55 7.37 12.62
N PHE A 588 -18.29 6.97 12.81
CA PHE A 588 -17.18 7.39 11.96
C PHE A 588 -17.42 6.97 10.50
N VAL A 589 -17.70 5.69 10.24
CA VAL A 589 -17.99 5.22 8.87
C VAL A 589 -19.16 5.96 8.25
N ALA A 590 -20.24 6.16 9.00
CA ALA A 590 -21.43 6.85 8.50
C ALA A 590 -21.15 8.30 8.06
N ARG A 591 -20.29 9.02 8.79
CA ARG A 591 -19.94 10.41 8.45
C ARG A 591 -18.86 10.56 7.38
N THR A 592 -18.11 9.49 7.10
CA THR A 592 -16.88 9.58 6.29
C THR A 592 -16.95 8.78 4.99
N TYR A 593 -17.58 7.60 5.02
CA TYR A 593 -17.53 6.61 3.95
C TYR A 593 -18.89 6.13 3.46
N ALA A 594 -19.99 6.58 4.04
CA ALA A 594 -21.33 6.16 3.63
C ALA A 594 -21.58 6.43 2.14
N GLU A 595 -22.26 5.50 1.48
CA GLU A 595 -22.49 5.55 0.03
C GLU A 595 -23.26 6.80 -0.43
N ASP A 596 -24.20 7.29 0.39
CA ASP A 596 -24.96 8.53 0.18
C ASP A 596 -24.09 9.80 0.24
N LEU A 597 -22.91 9.72 0.87
CA LEU A 597 -21.90 10.78 0.85
C LEU A 597 -20.93 10.64 -0.33
N VAL A 598 -20.38 9.43 -0.51
CA VAL A 598 -19.26 9.18 -1.43
C VAL A 598 -19.72 9.11 -2.89
N LEU A 599 -20.84 8.43 -3.18
CA LEU A 599 -21.28 8.22 -4.57
C LEU A 599 -21.65 9.53 -5.29
N PRO A 600 -22.38 10.48 -4.67
CA PRO A 600 -22.63 11.77 -5.31
C PRO A 600 -21.35 12.57 -5.58
N ALA A 601 -20.39 12.56 -4.65
CA ALA A 601 -19.10 13.22 -4.86
C ALA A 601 -18.28 12.58 -5.98
N LEU A 602 -18.32 11.24 -6.07
CA LEU A 602 -17.68 10.51 -7.16
C LEU A 602 -18.33 10.83 -8.50
N ALA A 603 -19.67 10.83 -8.58
CA ALA A 603 -20.40 11.24 -9.77
C ALA A 603 -20.03 12.68 -10.18
N ASP A 604 -19.89 13.59 -9.22
CA ASP A 604 -19.52 14.97 -9.48
C ASP A 604 -18.12 15.13 -10.05
N ALA A 605 -17.16 14.36 -9.54
CA ALA A 605 -15.80 14.30 -10.09
C ALA A 605 -15.78 13.72 -11.52
N VAL A 606 -16.59 12.69 -11.77
CA VAL A 606 -16.74 12.07 -13.09
C VAL A 606 -17.33 13.06 -14.09
N LEU A 607 -18.38 13.78 -13.71
CA LEU A 607 -19.07 14.74 -14.56
C LEU A 607 -18.32 16.09 -14.69
N GLY A 608 -17.43 16.42 -13.74
CA GLY A 608 -16.67 17.67 -13.73
C GLY A 608 -17.52 18.88 -13.35
N VAL A 609 -18.40 18.71 -12.37
CA VAL A 609 -19.36 19.74 -11.91
C VAL A 609 -18.95 20.43 -10.60
N ARG A 610 -17.83 20.00 -10.01
CA ARG A 610 -17.16 20.65 -8.87
C ARG A 610 -15.69 20.81 -9.17
#